data_AF-A0A7X7QWD1-F1
#
_entry.id   AF-A0A7X7QWD1-F1
#
_cell.length_a   1.000
_cell.length_b   1.000
_cell.length_c   1.000
_cell.angle_alpha   90.00
_cell.angle_beta   90.00
_cell.angle_gamma   90.00
#
_symmetry.space_group_name_H-M   'P 1'
#
loop_
_entity.id
_entity.type
_entity.pdbx_description
1 polymer ?
#
loop_
_entity_poly.entity_id
_entity_poly.type
_entity_poly.pdbx_seq_one_letter_code
_entity_poly.pdbx_strand_id
1 'polypeptide(L)'
;MAKKWYPVIDYSECLECGNCIRKCTHSVYDMKKAPVPVVLIPDNCIDRCHGCGNICPVGAIEYVGDDTGWTPKAKQTNSVEKSTCSCGSLKKVIIEYLYLDQEVCDRCIDTEEILKEAIDNVSEELEKKGFEVIYRKTQIENQLMATKFRFVSSPTIRINGYDIFSTVYENECGCCSSIASESVKCRAYEY
;
A
#
# COMPACT_ATOMS: atom_id res chain seq x y z
N MET A 1 20.32 -10.40 -31.79
CA MET A 1 19.97 -11.25 -30.63
C MET A 1 20.48 -10.53 -29.40
N ALA A 2 19.58 -9.94 -28.60
CA ALA A 2 19.94 -9.18 -27.42
C ALA A 2 20.26 -10.17 -26.29
N LYS A 3 21.53 -10.55 -26.14
CA LYS A 3 21.99 -11.47 -25.07
C LYS A 3 21.75 -10.97 -23.63
N LYS A 4 21.13 -9.80 -23.46
CA LYS A 4 20.97 -9.14 -22.16
C LYS A 4 19.57 -8.61 -21.88
N TRP A 5 18.62 -8.71 -22.82
CA TRP A 5 17.28 -8.13 -22.65
C TRP A 5 16.22 -9.20 -22.48
N TYR A 6 15.63 -9.31 -21.29
CA TYR A 6 14.52 -10.22 -21.03
C TYR A 6 13.70 -9.80 -19.80
N PRO A 7 12.40 -10.15 -19.75
CA PRO A 7 11.56 -9.81 -18.61
C PRO A 7 11.88 -10.71 -17.41
N VAL A 8 11.90 -10.11 -16.22
CA VAL A 8 11.91 -10.78 -14.92
C VAL A 8 10.63 -10.43 -14.20
N ILE A 9 9.96 -11.45 -13.66
CA ILE A 9 8.64 -11.30 -13.05
C ILE A 9 8.77 -11.49 -11.55
N ASP A 10 8.22 -10.54 -10.79
CA ASP A 10 8.02 -10.69 -9.37
C ASP A 10 6.70 -11.46 -9.13
N TYR A 11 6.82 -12.73 -8.76
CA TYR A 11 5.68 -13.59 -8.48
C TYR A 11 4.93 -13.19 -7.20
N SER A 12 5.53 -12.44 -6.30
CA SER A 12 4.85 -11.97 -5.07
C SER A 12 3.87 -10.83 -5.36
N GLU A 13 4.16 -10.01 -6.37
CA GLU A 13 3.30 -8.92 -6.82
C GLU A 13 2.34 -9.37 -7.94
N CYS A 14 2.64 -10.48 -8.64
CA CYS A 14 1.87 -10.93 -9.79
C CYS A 14 0.48 -11.45 -9.42
N LEU A 15 -0.56 -10.89 -10.04
CA LEU A 15 -1.95 -11.35 -9.90
C LEU A 15 -2.34 -12.48 -10.87
N GLU A 16 -1.37 -13.09 -11.55
CA GLU A 16 -1.60 -14.18 -12.53
C GLU A 16 -2.67 -13.86 -13.58
N CYS A 17 -2.79 -12.58 -13.99
CA CYS A 17 -3.85 -12.12 -14.89
C CYS A 17 -3.69 -12.56 -16.36
N GLY A 18 -2.51 -13.05 -16.75
CA GLY A 18 -2.20 -13.50 -18.12
C GLY A 18 -2.07 -12.41 -19.19
N ASN A 19 -2.15 -11.12 -18.83
CA ASN A 19 -2.08 -10.01 -19.79
C ASN A 19 -0.76 -9.97 -20.58
N CYS A 20 0.36 -10.16 -19.88
CA CYS A 20 1.70 -10.19 -20.47
C CYS A 20 1.85 -11.32 -21.51
N ILE A 21 1.28 -12.50 -21.24
CA ILE A 21 1.28 -13.65 -22.15
C ILE A 21 0.48 -13.33 -23.41
N ARG A 22 -0.75 -12.79 -23.25
CA ARG A 22 -1.62 -12.42 -24.39
C ARG A 22 -1.02 -11.35 -25.29
N LYS A 23 -0.20 -10.45 -24.74
CA LYS A 23 0.42 -9.35 -25.48
C LYS A 23 1.69 -9.75 -26.23
N CYS A 24 2.44 -10.71 -25.71
CA CYS A 24 3.74 -11.07 -26.28
C CYS A 24 3.56 -12.00 -27.48
N THR A 25 3.80 -11.49 -28.70
CA THR A 25 3.76 -12.26 -29.95
C THR A 25 5.05 -13.03 -30.25
N HIS A 26 6.06 -12.94 -29.38
CA HIS A 26 7.39 -13.52 -29.61
C HIS A 26 7.64 -14.82 -28.83
N SER A 27 6.58 -15.44 -28.27
CA SER A 27 6.70 -16.71 -27.55
C SER A 27 7.75 -16.72 -26.43
N VAL A 28 7.92 -15.57 -25.76
CA VAL A 28 8.83 -15.43 -24.60
C VAL A 28 8.29 -16.22 -23.41
N TYR A 29 6.97 -16.32 -23.27
CA TYR A 29 6.28 -17.01 -22.19
C TYR A 29 5.84 -18.43 -22.55
N ASP A 30 5.79 -19.31 -21.54
CA ASP A 30 5.22 -20.65 -21.65
C ASP A 30 3.69 -20.60 -21.68
N MET A 31 3.10 -20.83 -22.86
CA MET A 31 1.64 -20.85 -23.01
C MET A 31 0.97 -22.00 -22.26
N LYS A 32 1.70 -23.09 -21.94
CA LYS A 32 1.13 -24.22 -21.19
C LYS A 32 0.87 -23.88 -19.72
N LYS A 33 1.59 -22.88 -19.20
CA LYS A 33 1.47 -22.42 -17.81
C LYS A 33 0.57 -21.20 -17.67
N ALA A 34 -0.03 -20.73 -18.76
CA ALA A 34 -1.00 -19.64 -18.72
C ALA A 34 -2.15 -19.99 -17.76
N PRO A 35 -2.61 -19.04 -16.92
CA PRO A 35 -2.33 -17.61 -16.98
C PRO A 35 -1.09 -17.14 -16.18
N VAL A 36 -0.37 -18.07 -15.54
CA VAL A 36 0.87 -17.78 -14.79
C VAL A 36 2.01 -17.48 -15.76
N PRO A 37 2.61 -16.29 -15.71
CA PRO A 37 3.64 -15.91 -16.67
C PRO A 37 4.99 -16.55 -16.28
N VAL A 38 5.36 -17.59 -17.02
CA VAL A 38 6.67 -18.25 -16.89
C VAL A 38 7.47 -17.97 -18.15
N VAL A 39 8.66 -17.39 -18.00
CA VAL A 39 9.55 -17.11 -19.13
C VAL A 39 10.17 -18.43 -19.60
N LEU A 40 9.88 -18.81 -20.85
CA LEU A 40 10.39 -20.04 -21.47
C LEU A 40 11.61 -19.75 -22.35
N ILE A 41 11.53 -18.69 -23.17
CA ILE A 41 12.57 -18.34 -24.16
C ILE A 41 12.92 -16.85 -23.99
N PRO A 42 13.83 -16.51 -23.06
CA PRO A 42 14.26 -15.13 -22.82
C PRO A 42 14.82 -14.46 -24.08
N ASP A 43 15.55 -15.19 -24.91
CA ASP A 43 16.24 -14.69 -26.12
C ASP A 43 15.28 -14.18 -27.21
N ASN A 44 14.00 -14.55 -27.15
CA ASN A 44 12.98 -14.06 -28.06
C ASN A 44 12.46 -12.66 -27.69
N CYS A 45 12.83 -12.14 -26.52
CA CYS A 45 12.44 -10.79 -26.15
C CYS A 45 13.12 -9.78 -27.08
N ILE A 46 12.33 -8.89 -27.68
CA ILE A 46 12.85 -7.80 -28.50
C ILE A 46 13.57 -6.81 -27.59
N ASP A 47 14.77 -6.41 -27.98
CA ASP A 47 15.57 -5.41 -27.28
C ASP A 47 14.78 -4.12 -27.07
N ARG A 48 14.85 -3.56 -25.85
CA ARG A 48 14.12 -2.33 -25.45
C ARG A 48 12.59 -2.42 -25.56
N CYS A 49 12.01 -3.61 -25.60
CA CYS A 49 10.56 -3.78 -25.60
C CYS A 49 10.00 -3.88 -24.18
N HIS A 50 9.11 -2.93 -23.82
CA HIS A 50 8.41 -2.92 -22.53
C HIS A 50 6.94 -3.38 -22.61
N GLY A 51 6.55 -4.03 -23.70
CA GLY A 51 5.16 -4.30 -24.03
C GLY A 51 4.38 -5.05 -22.95
N CYS A 52 4.97 -6.09 -22.33
CA CYS A 52 4.33 -6.84 -21.24
C CYS A 52 4.28 -6.06 -19.93
N GLY A 53 5.29 -5.24 -19.65
CA GLY A 53 5.37 -4.42 -18.45
C GLY A 53 4.36 -3.27 -18.46
N ASN A 54 4.16 -2.63 -19.62
CA ASN A 54 3.24 -1.50 -19.80
C ASN A 54 1.75 -1.84 -19.60
N ILE A 55 1.39 -3.12 -19.72
CA ILE A 55 0.01 -3.61 -19.54
C ILE A 55 -0.19 -4.36 -18.22
N CYS A 56 0.88 -4.52 -17.44
CA CYS A 56 0.79 -5.17 -16.15
C CYS A 56 0.06 -4.24 -15.18
N PRO A 57 -1.10 -4.65 -14.61
CA PRO A 57 -1.91 -3.77 -13.77
C PRO A 57 -1.22 -3.41 -12.45
N VAL A 58 -0.33 -4.29 -11.98
CA VAL A 58 0.43 -4.16 -10.73
C VAL A 58 1.89 -3.76 -10.96
N GLY A 59 2.37 -3.81 -12.20
CA GLY A 59 3.76 -3.47 -12.52
C GLY A 59 4.81 -4.49 -12.05
N ALA A 60 4.44 -5.77 -11.93
CA ALA A 60 5.31 -6.85 -11.43
C ALA A 60 6.40 -7.33 -12.41
N ILE A 61 6.72 -6.55 -13.46
CA ILE A 61 7.66 -6.96 -14.52
C ILE A 61 8.77 -5.92 -14.65
N GLU A 62 10.01 -6.38 -14.51
CA GLU A 62 11.24 -5.64 -14.75
C GLU A 62 12.01 -6.27 -15.92
N TYR A 63 13.03 -5.58 -16.44
CA TYR A 63 13.82 -6.09 -17.56
C TYR A 63 15.31 -6.05 -17.20
N VAL A 64 15.97 -7.18 -17.42
CA VAL A 64 17.43 -7.22 -17.32
C VAL A 64 18.02 -6.46 -18.50
N GLY A 65 19.09 -5.70 -18.24
CA GLY A 65 19.77 -4.91 -19.26
C GLY A 65 19.05 -3.63 -19.65
N ASP A 66 18.02 -3.21 -18.92
CA ASP A 66 17.32 -1.96 -19.19
C ASP A 66 18.14 -0.72 -18.83
N ASP A 67 18.52 0.05 -19.84
CA ASP A 67 19.23 1.32 -19.75
C ASP A 67 18.34 2.53 -20.13
N THR A 68 17.05 2.29 -20.38
CA THR A 68 16.13 3.32 -20.90
C THR A 68 15.49 4.18 -19.82
N GLY A 69 15.66 3.83 -18.54
CA GLY A 69 14.98 4.48 -17.42
C GLY A 69 13.48 4.21 -17.36
N TRP A 70 13.00 3.22 -18.11
CA TRP A 70 11.60 2.82 -18.07
C TRP A 70 11.22 2.25 -16.71
N THR A 71 10.01 2.56 -16.28
CA THR A 71 9.42 2.02 -15.06
C THR A 71 7.98 1.59 -15.35
N PRO A 72 7.45 0.57 -14.66
CA PRO A 72 6.06 0.15 -14.84
C PRO A 72 5.11 1.29 -14.48
N LYS A 73 4.09 1.53 -15.32
CA LYS A 73 3.07 2.57 -15.06
C LYS A 73 2.42 2.47 -13.69
N ALA A 74 2.21 1.24 -13.21
CA ALA A 74 1.67 0.99 -11.88
C ALA A 74 2.63 1.37 -10.72
N LYS A 75 3.94 1.42 -10.97
CA LYS A 75 4.96 1.86 -10.00
C LYS A 75 5.27 3.37 -10.11
N GLN A 76 4.98 3.98 -11.27
CA GLN A 76 5.15 5.43 -11.49
C GLN A 76 4.24 6.30 -10.61
N THR A 77 3.12 5.78 -10.10
CA THR A 77 2.23 6.55 -9.20
C THR A 77 2.80 6.77 -7.80
N ASN A 78 3.94 6.16 -7.45
CA ASN A 78 4.54 6.25 -6.11
C ASN A 78 5.96 6.82 -6.08
N SER A 79 6.44 7.42 -7.17
CA SER A 79 7.76 8.05 -7.13
C SER A 79 7.91 9.23 -8.08
N VAL A 80 8.14 10.39 -7.44
CA VAL A 80 8.79 11.63 -7.90
C VAL A 80 7.86 12.81 -8.23
N GLU A 81 7.90 13.82 -7.37
CA GLU A 81 8.32 15.16 -7.81
C GLU A 81 9.48 15.67 -6.96
N LYS A 82 10.70 15.41 -7.46
CA LYS A 82 11.87 16.25 -7.26
C LYS A 82 12.00 17.08 -8.54
N SER A 83 11.32 18.22 -8.57
CA SER A 83 11.41 19.22 -9.62
C SER A 83 11.81 20.54 -8.97
N THR A 84 13.01 21.02 -9.31
CA THR A 84 13.50 22.35 -8.94
C THR A 84 12.74 23.38 -9.76
N CYS A 85 11.62 23.89 -9.25
CA CYS A 85 10.93 25.08 -9.76
C CYS A 85 10.17 25.77 -8.61
N SER A 86 10.36 27.08 -8.49
CA SER A 86 9.80 27.96 -7.47
C SER A 86 8.27 28.11 -7.60
N CYS A 87 7.51 27.16 -7.04
CA CYS A 87 6.11 27.32 -6.65
C CYS A 87 5.77 26.19 -5.65
N GLY A 88 5.64 26.52 -4.37
CA GLY A 88 5.60 25.56 -3.27
C GLY A 88 4.36 24.67 -3.27
N SER A 89 4.54 23.38 -3.56
CA SER A 89 3.57 22.34 -3.24
C SER A 89 3.69 21.98 -1.75
N LEU A 90 2.58 22.11 -1.03
CA LEU A 90 2.50 21.73 0.38
C LEU A 90 2.75 20.23 0.53
N LYS A 91 3.62 19.83 1.45
CA LYS A 91 3.89 18.42 1.74
C LYS A 91 2.71 17.84 2.52
N LYS A 92 2.05 16.81 2.02
CA LYS A 92 0.86 16.26 2.69
C LYS A 92 1.27 15.30 3.83
N VAL A 93 0.64 15.44 4.99
CA VAL A 93 0.74 14.50 6.13
C VAL A 93 -0.61 13.83 6.28
N ILE A 94 -0.66 12.53 6.00
CA ILE A 94 -1.91 11.75 6.06
C ILE A 94 -1.97 11.06 7.42
N ILE A 95 -2.98 11.39 8.22
CA ILE A 95 -3.24 10.78 9.53
C ILE A 95 -4.47 9.89 9.39
N GLU A 96 -4.31 8.59 9.56
CA GLU A 96 -5.37 7.59 9.42
C GLU A 96 -5.73 7.01 10.79
N TYR A 97 -7.01 7.04 11.13
CA TYR A 97 -7.57 6.38 12.30
C TYR A 97 -8.42 5.19 11.89
N LEU A 98 -7.96 3.98 12.21
CA LEU A 98 -8.64 2.73 11.95
C LEU A 98 -9.25 2.20 13.26
N TYR A 99 -10.56 1.92 13.25
CA TYR A 99 -11.29 1.51 14.44
C TYR A 99 -12.37 0.47 14.12
N LEU A 100 -12.76 -0.31 15.12
CA LEU A 100 -13.87 -1.27 15.01
C LEU A 100 -15.22 -0.62 15.33
N ASP A 101 -15.28 0.13 16.43
CA ASP A 101 -16.51 0.71 16.95
C ASP A 101 -16.25 2.07 17.61
N GLN A 102 -17.12 3.04 17.36
CA GLN A 102 -17.08 4.39 17.95
C GLN A 102 -18.39 4.71 18.71
N GLU A 103 -19.31 3.76 18.84
CA GLU A 103 -20.60 3.98 19.49
C GLU A 103 -20.65 3.41 20.92
N VAL A 104 -19.97 2.29 21.17
CA VAL A 104 -20.04 1.56 22.46
C VAL A 104 -18.66 1.40 23.11
N CYS A 105 -17.59 1.42 22.31
CA CYS A 105 -16.22 1.21 22.80
C CYS A 105 -15.58 2.52 23.31
N ASP A 106 -15.57 2.74 24.63
CA ASP A 106 -14.90 3.89 25.28
C ASP A 106 -13.45 4.06 24.80
N ARG A 107 -12.68 2.97 24.66
CA ARG A 107 -11.28 3.05 24.19
C ARG A 107 -11.14 3.68 22.81
N CYS A 108 -12.06 3.37 21.90
CA CYS A 108 -12.03 3.91 20.53
C CYS A 108 -12.61 5.33 20.46
N ILE A 109 -13.50 5.69 21.38
CA ILE A 109 -14.05 7.04 21.53
C ILE A 109 -12.95 7.96 22.10
N ASP A 110 -12.37 7.58 23.24
CA ASP A 110 -11.34 8.34 23.94
C ASP A 110 -10.10 8.56 23.06
N THR A 111 -9.67 7.50 22.34
CA THR A 111 -8.51 7.61 21.44
C THR A 111 -8.78 8.57 20.28
N GLU A 112 -10.01 8.64 19.76
CA GLU A 112 -10.34 9.60 18.69
C GLU A 112 -10.32 11.04 19.23
N GLU A 113 -10.85 11.28 20.42
CA GLU A 113 -10.89 12.61 21.05
C GLU A 113 -9.48 13.14 21.30
N ILE A 114 -8.62 12.33 21.92
CA ILE A 114 -7.20 12.67 22.16
C ILE A 114 -6.47 12.93 20.84
N LEU A 115 -6.73 12.10 19.81
CA LEU A 115 -6.11 12.26 18.50
C LEU A 115 -6.52 13.58 17.83
N LYS A 116 -7.79 13.96 17.91
CA LYS A 116 -8.27 15.24 17.35
C LYS A 116 -7.60 16.42 18.03
N GLU A 117 -7.53 16.42 19.36
CA GLU A 117 -6.84 17.47 20.11
C GLU A 117 -5.35 17.56 19.72
N ALA A 118 -4.68 16.42 19.57
CA ALA A 118 -3.29 16.38 19.11
C ALA A 118 -3.11 16.91 17.69
N ILE A 119 -4.04 16.61 16.77
CA ILE A 119 -4.02 17.14 15.40
C ILE A 119 -4.19 18.66 15.42
N ASP A 120 -5.16 19.18 16.17
CA ASP A 120 -5.44 20.60 16.26
C ASP A 120 -4.21 21.36 16.78
N ASN A 121 -3.58 20.86 17.85
CA ASN A 121 -2.36 21.45 18.43
C ASN A 121 -1.17 21.51 17.47
N VAL A 122 -1.05 20.54 16.56
CA VAL A 122 0.11 20.41 15.66
C VAL A 122 -0.18 20.96 14.27
N SER A 123 -1.45 21.07 13.88
CA SER A 123 -1.91 21.53 12.56
C SER A 123 -1.34 22.90 12.21
N GLU A 124 -1.44 23.87 13.11
CA GLU A 124 -0.92 25.22 12.89
C GLU A 124 0.59 25.25 12.63
N GLU A 125 1.36 24.43 13.35
CA GLU A 125 2.81 24.35 13.17
C GLU A 125 3.19 23.68 11.85
N LEU A 126 2.43 22.67 11.45
CA LEU A 126 2.62 21.95 10.19
C LEU A 126 2.27 22.83 9.00
N GLU A 127 1.16 23.56 9.05
CA GLU A 127 0.76 24.52 8.03
C GLU A 127 1.80 25.63 7.84
N LYS A 128 2.31 26.20 8.94
CA LYS A 128 3.41 27.19 8.91
C LYS A 128 4.68 26.65 8.26
N LYS A 129 4.93 25.34 8.38
CA LYS A 129 6.06 24.64 7.74
C LYS A 129 5.77 24.19 6.31
N GLY A 130 4.61 24.55 5.77
CA GLY A 130 4.19 24.20 4.41
C GLY A 130 3.74 22.75 4.28
N PHE A 131 3.18 22.16 5.34
CA PHE A 131 2.54 20.85 5.31
C PHE A 131 1.02 20.97 5.32
N GLU A 132 0.34 20.11 4.57
CA GLU A 132 -1.12 19.98 4.57
C GLU A 132 -1.50 18.72 5.36
N VAL A 133 -2.21 18.87 6.48
CA VAL A 133 -2.63 17.74 7.31
C VAL A 133 -3.97 17.19 6.81
N ILE A 134 -4.02 15.91 6.50
CA ILE A 134 -5.22 15.21 6.02
C ILE A 134 -5.57 14.14 7.03
N TYR A 135 -6.64 14.37 7.80
CA TYR A 135 -7.20 13.39 8.71
C TYR A 135 -8.23 12.51 8.00
N ARG A 136 -8.08 11.18 8.09
CA ARG A 136 -9.03 10.18 7.57
C ARG A 136 -9.37 9.19 8.66
N LYS A 137 -10.66 8.89 8.80
CA LYS A 137 -11.13 7.82 9.67
C LYS A 137 -11.74 6.69 8.85
N THR A 138 -11.50 5.45 9.26
CA THR A 138 -11.98 4.25 8.56
C THR A 138 -12.46 3.24 9.58
N GLN A 139 -13.75 2.92 9.53
CA GLN A 139 -14.33 1.84 10.30
C GLN A 139 -14.04 0.50 9.62
N ILE A 140 -13.55 -0.46 10.39
CA ILE A 140 -13.28 -1.83 9.93
C ILE A 140 -14.41 -2.72 10.42
N GLU A 141 -15.43 -2.91 9.59
CA GLU A 141 -16.63 -3.70 9.97
C GLU A 141 -16.44 -5.20 9.72
N ASN A 142 -15.47 -5.60 8.90
CA ASN A 142 -15.32 -6.99 8.48
C ASN A 142 -13.87 -7.40 8.21
N GLN A 143 -13.64 -8.71 8.16
CA GLN A 143 -12.32 -9.32 7.98
C GLN A 143 -11.67 -9.00 6.62
N LEU A 144 -12.48 -8.79 5.57
CA LEU A 144 -12.00 -8.39 4.25
C LEU A 144 -11.38 -6.99 4.30
N MET A 145 -12.05 -6.05 4.98
CA MET A 145 -11.51 -4.72 5.24
C MET A 145 -10.25 -4.80 6.11
N ALA A 146 -10.25 -5.61 7.17
CA ALA A 146 -9.07 -5.77 8.02
C ALA A 146 -7.85 -6.25 7.22
N THR A 147 -8.04 -7.21 6.32
CA THR A 147 -6.96 -7.72 5.46
C THR A 147 -6.49 -6.66 4.46
N LYS A 148 -7.42 -5.96 3.81
CA LYS A 148 -7.11 -4.89 2.85
C LYS A 148 -6.31 -3.75 3.47
N PHE A 149 -6.68 -3.34 4.69
CA PHE A 149 -6.02 -2.27 5.41
C PHE A 149 -4.85 -2.76 6.27
N ARG A 150 -4.49 -4.06 6.25
CA ARG A 150 -3.48 -4.67 7.14
C ARG A 150 -3.73 -4.29 8.61
N PHE A 151 -4.99 -4.26 9.00
CA PHE A 151 -5.42 -3.87 10.33
C PHE A 151 -5.19 -5.05 11.27
N VAL A 152 -4.33 -4.82 12.27
CA VAL A 152 -3.99 -5.84 13.27
C VAL A 152 -4.93 -5.73 14.46
N SER A 153 -5.10 -4.52 15.00
CA SER A 153 -5.79 -4.30 16.28
C SER A 153 -6.51 -2.95 16.31
N SER A 154 -7.67 -2.87 16.96
CA SER A 154 -8.35 -1.59 17.23
C SER A 154 -7.96 -1.01 18.58
N PRO A 155 -7.86 0.31 18.72
CA PRO A 155 -7.75 1.32 17.66
C PRO A 155 -6.32 1.37 17.08
N THR A 156 -6.15 1.81 15.82
CA THR A 156 -4.83 1.99 15.19
C THR A 156 -4.72 3.37 14.55
N ILE A 157 -3.62 4.07 14.84
CA ILE A 157 -3.30 5.37 14.26
C ILE A 157 -2.09 5.21 13.34
N ARG A 158 -2.19 5.74 12.12
CA ARG A 158 -1.08 5.75 11.15
C ARG A 158 -0.78 7.15 10.66
N ILE A 159 0.50 7.46 10.52
CA ILE A 159 0.99 8.68 9.89
C ILE A 159 1.72 8.28 8.61
N ASN A 160 1.23 8.72 7.46
CA ASN A 160 1.75 8.37 6.14
C ASN A 160 1.86 6.85 5.91
N GLY A 161 0.89 6.09 6.43
CA GLY A 161 0.85 4.63 6.34
C GLY A 161 1.70 3.88 7.38
N TYR A 162 2.45 4.59 8.22
CA TYR A 162 3.23 4.00 9.32
C TYR A 162 2.46 4.07 10.62
N ASP A 163 2.34 2.93 11.31
CA ASP A 163 1.80 2.89 12.67
C ASP A 163 2.70 3.71 13.60
N ILE A 164 2.09 4.55 14.43
CA ILE A 164 2.83 5.44 15.34
C ILE A 164 3.56 4.68 16.46
N PHE A 165 3.17 3.43 16.75
CA PHE A 165 3.94 2.57 17.63
C PHE A 165 4.51 1.38 16.84
N SER A 166 5.78 1.09 17.10
CA SER A 166 6.51 -0.03 16.50
C SER A 166 6.03 -1.40 16.99
N THR A 167 5.41 -1.45 18.18
CA THR A 167 4.90 -2.67 18.80
C THR A 167 3.43 -2.52 19.16
N VAL A 168 2.64 -3.51 18.77
CA VAL A 168 1.23 -3.62 19.15
C VAL A 168 1.15 -4.45 20.42
N TYR A 169 0.62 -3.85 21.49
CA TYR A 169 0.25 -4.56 22.71
C TYR A 169 -1.28 -4.70 22.76
N GLU A 170 -1.75 -5.90 23.08
CA GLU A 170 -3.18 -6.21 23.11
C GLU A 170 -3.59 -6.76 24.47
N ASN A 171 -4.71 -6.27 24.98
CA ASN A 171 -5.38 -6.84 26.14
C ASN A 171 -6.88 -7.00 25.88
N GLU A 172 -7.55 -7.78 26.71
CA GLU A 172 -9.00 -8.01 26.55
C GLU A 172 -9.76 -6.69 26.68
N CYS A 173 -10.63 -6.39 25.71
CA CYS A 173 -11.64 -5.35 25.90
C CYS A 173 -12.98 -5.98 26.28
N GLY A 174 -13.44 -5.68 27.49
CA GLY A 174 -14.80 -6.05 27.91
C GLY A 174 -15.88 -5.48 26.97
N CYS A 175 -15.62 -4.29 26.41
CA CYS A 175 -16.48 -3.62 25.44
C CYS A 175 -16.69 -4.44 24.15
N CYS A 176 -15.61 -4.75 23.43
CA CYS A 176 -15.67 -5.48 22.17
C CYS A 176 -16.01 -6.95 22.39
N SER A 177 -15.66 -7.52 23.54
CA SER A 177 -16.04 -8.89 23.89
C SER A 177 -17.55 -9.03 24.08
N SER A 178 -18.21 -7.98 24.60
CA SER A 178 -19.67 -7.94 24.75
C SER A 178 -20.39 -7.81 23.39
N ILE A 179 -19.78 -7.11 22.42
CA ILE A 179 -20.33 -6.94 21.08
C ILE A 179 -20.16 -8.22 20.25
N ALA A 180 -18.99 -8.84 20.32
CA ALA A 180 -18.66 -10.04 19.54
C ALA A 180 -19.20 -11.34 20.16
N SER A 181 -19.69 -11.31 21.41
CA SER A 181 -20.06 -12.50 22.19
C SER A 181 -18.93 -13.54 22.31
N GLU A 182 -17.68 -13.10 22.20
CA GLU A 182 -16.44 -13.88 22.28
C GLU A 182 -15.31 -12.99 22.84
N SER A 183 -14.23 -13.55 23.40
CA SER A 183 -13.11 -12.75 23.92
C SER A 183 -12.39 -11.99 22.79
N VAL A 184 -12.51 -10.67 22.79
CA VAL A 184 -11.84 -9.79 21.82
C VAL A 184 -10.67 -9.07 22.51
N LYS A 185 -9.49 -9.25 21.93
CA LYS A 185 -8.29 -8.50 22.32
C LYS A 185 -8.21 -7.22 21.49
N CYS A 186 -8.16 -6.09 22.17
CA CYS A 186 -8.00 -4.78 21.54
C CYS A 186 -6.63 -4.22 21.91
N ARG A 187 -6.15 -3.29 21.09
CA ARG A 187 -4.92 -2.57 21.35
C ARG A 187 -5.04 -1.81 22.66
N ALA A 188 -3.99 -1.91 23.47
CA ALA A 188 -3.79 -1.09 24.64
C ALA A 188 -2.49 -0.30 24.48
N TYR A 189 -2.56 0.98 24.81
CA TYR A 189 -1.40 1.85 24.83
C TYR A 189 -0.84 1.85 26.25
N GLU A 190 0.38 1.34 26.42
CA GLU A 190 1.15 1.52 27.64
C GLU A 190 1.96 2.83 27.49
N TYR A 191 1.89 3.69 28.50
CA TYR A 191 2.63 4.95 28.57
C TYR A 191 3.96 4.77 29.31
#